data_AF-A0A127SFJ2-F1
#
_entry.id   AF-A0A127SFJ2-F1
#
_cell.length_a   1.000
_cell.length_b   1.000
_cell.length_c   1.000
_cell.angle_alpha   90.00
_cell.angle_beta   90.00
_cell.angle_gamma   90.00
#
_symmetry.space_group_name_H-M   'P 1'
#
loop_
_entity.id
_entity.type
_entity.pdbx_description
1 polymer ?
#
loop_
_entity_poly.entity_id
_entity_poly.type
_entity_poly.pdbx_seq_one_letter_code
_entity_poly.pdbx_strand_id
1 'polypeptide(L)'
;DCKTLTLTELGRNLPTKARTKHNIKRIDRLLGNRHLHKERLAVYRWHASFICSGNTMPIVLVDWSDIREQKRLMVLRASVALHGRSVTLYEKAFPLSEQCSKKAHDQFLADLEH
;
A
#
# COMPACT_ATOMS: atom_id res chain seq x y z
N ASP A 1 -18.32 12.17 4.12
CA ASP A 1 -17.01 12.74 4.51
C ASP A 1 -15.85 12.12 3.73
N CYS A 2 -15.41 12.82 2.69
CA CYS A 2 -14.19 12.46 1.97
C CYS A 2 -12.99 12.79 2.89
N LYS A 3 -12.50 11.79 3.63
CA LYS A 3 -11.22 11.91 4.34
C LYS A 3 -10.14 12.14 3.29
N THR A 4 -9.76 13.40 3.11
CA THR A 4 -8.82 13.82 2.07
C THR A 4 -7.42 13.38 2.48
N LEU A 5 -6.99 12.21 2.01
CA LEU A 5 -5.68 11.63 2.31
C LEU A 5 -4.61 12.24 1.40
N THR A 6 -4.22 13.48 1.68
CA THR A 6 -3.09 14.13 0.99
C THR A 6 -1.88 14.25 1.93
N LEU A 7 -0.68 14.32 1.36
CA LEU A 7 0.56 14.58 2.09
C LEU A 7 0.42 15.81 3.01
N THR A 8 -0.20 16.87 2.51
CA THR A 8 -0.39 18.11 3.25
C THR A 8 -1.37 17.94 4.41
N GLU A 9 -2.51 17.28 4.18
CA GLU A 9 -3.49 16.99 5.23
C GLU A 9 -2.93 16.08 6.32
N LEU A 10 -2.15 15.04 5.95
CA LEU A 10 -1.43 14.21 6.91
C LEU A 10 -0.48 15.05 7.76
N GLY A 11 0.28 15.96 7.15
CA GLY A 11 1.17 16.87 7.87
C GLY A 11 0.44 17.84 8.80
N ARG A 12 -0.75 18.32 8.43
CA ARG A 12 -1.57 19.22 9.27
C ARG A 12 -2.12 18.53 10.51
N ASN A 13 -2.52 17.27 10.37
CA ASN A 13 -3.20 16.50 11.42
C ASN A 13 -2.25 15.67 12.29
N LEU A 14 -0.94 15.80 12.13
CA LEU A 14 0.04 15.12 12.99
C LEU A 14 -0.03 15.68 14.44
N PRO A 15 -0.17 14.83 15.48
CA PRO A 15 -0.30 15.26 16.87
C PRO A 15 1.06 15.63 17.47
N THR A 16 1.65 16.74 17.02
CA THR A 16 2.96 17.21 17.49
C THR A 16 2.93 18.71 17.79
N LYS A 17 3.83 19.16 18.67
CA LYS A 17 4.01 20.59 18.98
C LYS A 17 4.77 21.36 17.89
N ALA A 18 5.27 20.69 16.84
CA ALA A 18 6.01 21.34 15.77
C ALA A 18 5.08 22.13 14.84
N ARG A 19 5.59 23.20 14.21
CA ARG A 19 4.80 24.00 13.27
C ARG A 19 4.33 23.15 12.09
N THR A 20 3.14 23.42 11.58
CA THR A 20 2.51 22.72 10.45
C THR A 20 3.44 22.52 9.26
N LYS A 21 4.20 23.56 8.85
CA LYS A 21 5.16 23.46 7.74
C LYS A 21 6.22 22.38 7.96
N HIS A 22 6.67 22.18 9.20
CA HIS A 22 7.66 21.17 9.53
C HIS A 22 7.05 19.77 9.55
N ASN A 23 5.81 19.62 10.01
CA ASN A 23 5.08 18.35 9.95
C ASN A 23 4.78 17.93 8.51
N ILE A 24 4.39 18.87 7.63
CA ILE A 24 4.23 18.61 6.18
C ILE A 24 5.56 18.13 5.58
N LYS A 25 6.67 18.83 5.83
CA LYS A 25 8.00 18.39 5.37
C LYS A 25 8.45 17.07 6.00
N ARG A 26 7.92 16.68 7.16
CA ARG A 26 8.23 15.41 7.81
C ARG A 26 7.54 14.25 7.07
N ILE A 27 6.26 14.40 6.75
CA ILE A 27 5.52 13.43 5.93
C ILE A 27 6.14 13.33 4.52
N ASP A 28 6.49 14.47 3.91
CA ASP A 28 7.17 14.49 2.61
C ASP A 28 8.48 13.67 2.63
N ARG A 29 9.35 13.91 3.62
CA ARG A 29 10.58 13.13 3.77
C ARG A 29 10.33 11.66 4.09
N LEU A 30 9.29 11.33 4.85
CA LEU A 30 8.90 9.95 5.13
C LEU A 30 8.52 9.23 3.83
N LEU A 31 7.66 9.84 3.02
CA LEU A 31 7.21 9.30 1.74
C LEU A 31 8.35 9.25 0.70
N GLY A 32 9.34 10.14 0.79
CA GLY A 32 10.54 10.13 -0.05
C GLY A 32 11.69 9.25 0.46
N ASN A 33 11.54 8.57 1.60
CA ASN A 33 12.65 7.86 2.24
C ASN A 33 12.99 6.55 1.49
N ARG A 34 14.07 6.59 0.70
CA ARG A 34 14.53 5.44 -0.10
C ARG A 34 14.90 4.21 0.73
N HIS A 35 15.40 4.40 1.95
CA HIS A 35 15.73 3.29 2.84
C HIS A 35 14.44 2.56 3.26
N LEU A 36 13.42 3.32 3.70
CA LEU A 36 12.11 2.76 4.04
C LEU A 36 11.44 2.07 2.84
N HIS A 37 11.59 2.62 1.63
CA HIS A 37 11.09 1.97 0.40
C HIS A 37 11.73 0.62 0.12
N LYS A 38 13.01 0.43 0.48
CA LYS A 38 13.68 -0.87 0.36
C LYS A 38 13.13 -1.87 1.38
N GLU A 39 12.70 -1.39 2.54
CA GLU A 39 12.15 -2.21 3.63
C GLU A 39 10.63 -2.43 3.55
N ARG A 40 9.96 -1.88 2.53
CA ARG A 40 8.50 -1.94 2.39
C ARG A 40 7.94 -3.37 2.48
N LEU A 41 8.67 -4.36 1.97
CA LEU A 41 8.25 -5.76 2.04
C LEU A 41 8.23 -6.27 3.49
N ALA A 42 9.22 -5.89 4.31
CA ALA A 42 9.22 -6.25 5.73
C ALA A 42 8.03 -5.62 6.47
N VAL A 43 7.66 -4.38 6.12
CA VAL A 43 6.47 -3.71 6.68
C VAL A 43 5.19 -4.45 6.28
N TYR A 44 5.04 -4.81 5.00
CA TYR A 44 3.90 -5.60 4.53
C TYR A 44 3.82 -6.96 5.21
N ARG A 45 4.93 -7.69 5.36
CA ARG A 45 4.97 -8.99 6.05
C ARG A 45 4.53 -8.88 7.50
N TRP A 46 5.05 -7.91 8.24
CA TRP A 46 4.66 -7.69 9.63
C TRP A 46 3.16 -7.39 9.74
N HIS A 47 2.65 -6.52 8.86
CA HIS A 47 1.24 -6.15 8.82
C HIS A 47 0.33 -7.34 8.44
N ALA A 48 0.71 -8.12 7.43
CA ALA A 48 -0.02 -9.31 7.00
C ALA A 48 -0.02 -10.40 8.07
N SER A 49 1.12 -10.63 8.74
CA SER A 49 1.20 -11.58 9.86
C SER A 49 0.28 -11.19 10.99
N PHE A 50 0.19 -9.89 11.31
CA PHE A 50 -0.73 -9.38 12.32
C PHE A 50 -2.20 -9.60 11.92
N ILE A 51 -2.59 -9.24 10.69
CA ILE A 51 -3.97 -9.40 10.20
C ILE A 51 -4.39 -10.87 10.14
N CYS A 52 -3.51 -11.72 9.61
CA CYS A 52 -3.81 -13.14 9.41
C CYS A 52 -3.64 -13.97 10.69
N SER A 53 -3.06 -13.43 11.76
CA SER A 53 -2.87 -14.17 13.03
C SER A 53 -4.15 -14.75 13.62
N GLY A 54 -5.29 -14.08 13.39
CA GLY A 54 -6.60 -14.51 13.91
C GLY A 54 -7.38 -15.46 13.01
N ASN A 55 -6.88 -15.78 11.81
CA ASN A 55 -7.55 -16.66 10.87
C ASN A 55 -6.53 -17.59 10.20
N THR A 56 -6.63 -18.89 10.50
CA THR A 56 -5.73 -19.92 9.98
C THR A 56 -5.90 -20.19 8.47
N MET A 57 -6.99 -19.71 7.87
CA MET A 57 -7.25 -19.88 6.43
C MET A 57 -7.92 -18.61 5.84
N PRO A 58 -7.17 -17.51 5.66
CA PRO A 58 -7.72 -16.29 5.09
C PRO A 58 -7.98 -16.46 3.59
N ILE A 59 -9.14 -16.00 3.11
CA ILE A 59 -9.42 -15.88 1.68
C ILE A 59 -8.78 -14.57 1.20
N VAL A 60 -7.76 -14.67 0.37
CA VAL A 60 -7.06 -13.53 -0.22
C VAL A 60 -7.63 -13.25 -1.61
N LEU A 61 -8.18 -12.06 -1.79
CA LEU A 61 -8.65 -11.55 -3.07
C LEU A 61 -7.51 -10.79 -3.75
N VAL A 62 -7.28 -11.10 -5.03
CA VAL A 62 -6.23 -10.48 -5.85
C VAL A 62 -6.86 -9.83 -7.07
N ASP A 63 -6.76 -8.51 -7.19
CA ASP A 63 -7.40 -7.74 -8.26
C ASP A 63 -6.55 -6.58 -8.79
N TRP A 64 -6.82 -6.19 -10.03
CA TRP A 64 -6.19 -5.05 -10.69
C TRP A 64 -7.02 -3.78 -10.47
N SER A 65 -6.35 -2.67 -10.14
CA SER A 65 -6.94 -1.35 -9.96
C SER A 65 -6.11 -0.28 -10.69
N ASP A 66 -6.72 0.73 -11.27
CA ASP A 66 -6.00 1.88 -11.84
C ASP A 66 -5.63 2.88 -10.73
N ILE A 67 -4.37 3.34 -10.70
CA ILE A 67 -3.92 4.37 -9.74
C ILE A 67 -4.14 5.78 -10.31
N ARG A 68 -3.84 5.98 -11.60
CA ARG A 68 -3.93 7.25 -12.33
C ARG A 68 -3.89 6.98 -13.83
N GLU A 69 -5.00 7.28 -14.49
CA GLU A 69 -5.19 7.16 -15.94
C GLU A 69 -4.07 7.86 -16.74
N GLN A 70 -3.66 9.08 -16.33
CA GLN A 70 -2.60 9.83 -17.00
C GLN A 70 -1.20 9.20 -16.89
N LYS A 71 -0.93 8.42 -15.85
CA LYS A 71 0.40 7.81 -15.62
C LYS A 71 0.49 6.39 -16.15
N ARG A 72 -0.61 5.82 -16.68
CA ARG A 72 -0.66 4.44 -17.21
C ARG A 72 -0.06 3.43 -16.21
N LEU A 73 -0.40 3.59 -14.93
CA LEU A 73 0.06 2.71 -13.85
C LEU A 73 -1.13 1.96 -13.28
N MET A 74 -1.02 0.64 -13.33
CA MET A 74 -1.95 -0.28 -12.70
C MET A 74 -1.36 -0.76 -11.37
N VAL A 75 -2.21 -1.06 -10.40
CA VAL A 75 -1.85 -1.78 -9.18
C VAL A 75 -2.49 -3.13 -9.19
N LEU A 76 -1.70 -4.16 -8.87
CA LEU A 76 -2.21 -5.44 -8.44
C LEU A 76 -2.19 -5.45 -6.91
N ARG A 77 -3.33 -5.76 -6.30
CA ARG A 77 -3.52 -5.71 -4.85
C ARG A 77 -4.01 -7.06 -4.34
N ALA A 78 -3.42 -7.51 -3.24
CA ALA A 78 -3.88 -8.64 -2.43
C ALA A 78 -4.54 -8.09 -1.16
N SER A 79 -5.77 -8.52 -0.88
CA SER A 79 -6.53 -8.07 0.28
C SER A 79 -7.37 -9.17 0.90
N VAL A 80 -7.70 -9.01 2.18
CA VAL A 80 -8.63 -9.89 2.90
C VAL A 80 -9.85 -9.11 3.34
N ALA A 81 -11.00 -9.79 3.38
CA ALA A 81 -12.22 -9.22 3.97
C ALA A 81 -12.18 -9.39 5.50
N LEU A 82 -12.06 -8.29 6.22
CA LEU A 82 -12.05 -8.25 7.67
C LEU A 82 -13.18 -7.33 8.17
N HIS A 83 -14.15 -7.90 8.89
CA HIS A 83 -15.32 -7.16 9.42
C HIS A 83 -16.04 -6.30 8.36
N GLY A 84 -16.23 -6.85 7.16
CA GLY A 84 -16.90 -6.16 6.04
C GLY A 84 -16.05 -5.09 5.35
N ARG A 85 -14.74 -5.00 5.65
CA ARG A 85 -13.79 -4.10 4.99
C ARG A 85 -12.72 -4.89 4.27
N SER A 86 -12.32 -4.42 3.08
CA SER A 86 -11.12 -4.92 2.42
C SER A 86 -9.89 -4.31 3.10
N VAL A 87 -8.97 -5.17 3.56
CA VAL A 87 -7.71 -4.78 4.16
C VAL A 87 -6.58 -5.29 3.27
N THR A 88 -5.75 -4.36 2.76
CA THR A 88 -4.62 -4.68 1.90
C THR A 88 -3.53 -5.42 2.68
N LEU A 89 -3.13 -6.58 2.17
CA LEU A 89 -1.97 -7.34 2.63
C LEU A 89 -0.71 -6.89 1.88
N TYR A 90 -0.83 -6.73 0.57
CA TYR A 90 0.25 -6.34 -0.31
C TYR A 90 -0.30 -5.66 -1.57
N GLU A 91 0.45 -4.72 -2.11
CA GLU A 91 0.16 -4.12 -3.41
C GLU A 91 1.43 -3.74 -4.16
N LYS A 92 1.38 -3.83 -5.48
CA LYS A 92 2.50 -3.50 -6.36
C LYS A 92 2.00 -2.80 -7.60
N ALA A 93 2.71 -1.72 -7.96
CA ALA A 93 2.44 -0.98 -9.18
C ALA A 93 3.18 -1.60 -10.38
N PHE A 94 2.49 -1.64 -11.52
CA PHE A 94 2.97 -2.12 -12.80
C PHE A 94 2.62 -1.11 -13.90
N PRO A 95 3.40 -1.05 -14.99
CA PRO A 95 2.99 -0.34 -16.19
C PRO A 95 1.69 -0.94 -16.76
N LEU A 96 0.83 -0.11 -17.37
CA LEU A 96 -0.40 -0.54 -18.03
C LEU A 96 -0.17 -1.64 -19.07
N SER A 97 0.99 -1.63 -19.76
CA SER A 97 1.36 -2.67 -20.72
C SER A 97 1.52 -4.06 -20.11
N GLU A 98 1.69 -4.15 -18.78
CA GLU A 98 1.81 -5.42 -18.05
C GLU A 98 0.50 -5.83 -17.36
N GLN A 99 -0.59 -5.06 -17.54
CA GLN A 99 -1.90 -5.40 -16.99
C GLN A 99 -2.34 -6.77 -17.50
N CYS A 100 -2.83 -7.61 -16.57
CA CYS A 100 -3.25 -8.98 -16.87
C CYS A 100 -2.16 -9.88 -17.49
N SER A 101 -0.88 -9.47 -17.45
CA SER A 101 0.21 -10.30 -17.94
C SER A 101 0.56 -11.38 -16.92
N LYS A 102 0.87 -12.59 -17.42
CA LYS A 102 1.32 -13.70 -16.57
C LYS A 102 2.58 -13.35 -15.79
N LYS A 103 3.54 -12.67 -16.43
CA LYS A 103 4.79 -12.24 -15.81
C LYS A 103 4.55 -11.34 -14.59
N ALA A 104 3.68 -10.33 -14.71
CA ALA A 104 3.38 -9.44 -13.59
C ALA A 104 2.67 -10.19 -12.45
N HIS A 105 1.76 -11.10 -12.79
CA HIS A 105 1.04 -11.91 -11.81
C HIS A 105 1.98 -12.87 -11.07
N ASP A 106 2.82 -13.62 -11.77
CA ASP A 106 3.79 -14.54 -11.17
C ASP A 106 4.77 -13.79 -10.25
N GLN A 107 5.28 -12.65 -10.70
CA GLN A 107 6.16 -11.81 -9.88
C GLN A 107 5.43 -11.28 -8.64
N PHE A 108 4.15 -10.93 -8.75
CA PHE A 108 3.35 -10.46 -7.63
C PHE A 108 3.12 -11.56 -6.60
N LEU A 109 2.79 -12.78 -7.05
CA LEU A 109 2.61 -13.92 -6.16
C LEU A 109 3.91 -14.32 -5.47
N ALA A 110 5.04 -14.32 -6.18
CA ALA A 110 6.35 -14.58 -5.58
C ALA A 110 6.69 -13.55 -4.48
N ASP A 111 6.37 -12.27 -4.69
CA ASP A 111 6.57 -11.24 -3.67
C ASP A 111 5.60 -11.39 -2.48
N LEU A 112 4.39 -11.95 -2.71
CA LEU A 112 3.34 -12.15 -1.70
C LEU A 112 3.59 -13.38 -0.82
N GLU A 113 4.18 -14.44 -1.38
CA GLU A 113 4.50 -15.69 -0.68
C GLU A 113 5.59 -15.50 0.38
N HIS A 114 6.49 -14.54 0.18
CA HIS A 114 7.61 -14.26 1.07
C HIS A 114 7.33 -13.14 2.06
#